data_AF-A0A6A4VLY8-F1
#
_entry.id   AF-A0A6A4VLY8-F1
#
_cell.length_a   1.000
_cell.length_b   1.000
_cell.length_c   1.000
_cell.angle_alpha   90.00
_cell.angle_beta   90.00
_cell.angle_gamma   90.00
#
_symmetry.space_group_name_H-M   'P 1'
#
loop_
_entity.id
_entity.type
_entity.pdbx_description
1 polymer ?
#
loop_
_entity_poly.entity_id
_entity_poly.type
_entity_poly.pdbx_seq_one_letter_code
_entity_poly.pdbx_strand_id
1 'polypeptide(L)'
;MMSAPPKPSPQKLTDDQGLALFIDGRYSKDSWQNTRLTLITQNSDVFPAYNHISSAKEKCYPVGINITGERAEVPLQSLLAHTAARLVELQEPVIRQVAGKDGTVALELICKWGYDGSSSHSQYKQGGVIDDGQVFHTSLVPLQLLHGNNVIWQNRTPSSTRFCRPLKLEYMRETKEINVSEDAYWKDQISKLQPHTVRLSKETDDESKDMREAEADEEAAQLGVTISFRLLETMIDGK
;
A
#
# COMPACT_ATOMS: atom_id res chain seq x y z
N MET A 1 13.78 49.92 -11.98
CA MET A 1 13.88 48.45 -11.78
C MET A 1 12.69 48.04 -10.94
N MET A 2 11.75 47.27 -11.47
CA MET A 2 10.66 46.70 -10.67
C MET A 2 11.22 45.56 -9.83
N SER A 3 11.09 45.66 -8.51
CA SER A 3 11.44 44.60 -7.55
C SER A 3 10.63 43.35 -7.88
N ALA A 4 11.29 42.20 -7.99
CA ALA A 4 10.58 40.93 -8.12
C ALA A 4 9.65 40.71 -6.93
N PRO A 5 8.48 40.08 -7.11
CA PRO A 5 7.57 39.79 -6.01
C PRO A 5 8.27 38.91 -4.96
N PRO A 6 7.97 39.11 -3.67
CA PRO A 6 8.54 38.30 -2.61
C PRO A 6 8.19 36.83 -2.83
N LYS A 7 9.19 35.94 -2.70
CA LYS A 7 8.97 34.50 -2.81
C LYS A 7 8.03 34.06 -1.68
N PRO A 8 7.04 33.20 -1.97
CA PRO A 8 6.14 32.68 -0.95
C PRO A 8 6.92 31.93 0.13
N SER A 9 6.45 32.01 1.38
CA SER A 9 7.03 31.25 2.48
C SER A 9 6.91 29.75 2.21
N PRO A 10 7.92 28.94 2.58
CA PRO A 10 7.86 27.50 2.38
C PRO A 10 6.67 26.89 3.12
N GLN A 11 5.84 26.11 2.42
CA GLN A 11 4.75 25.37 3.04
C GLN A 11 5.29 24.11 3.72
N LYS A 12 4.78 23.81 4.91
CA LYS A 12 5.09 22.57 5.62
C LYS A 12 4.49 21.37 4.89
N LEU A 13 5.28 20.32 4.73
CA LEU A 13 4.83 19.07 4.11
C LEU A 13 3.74 18.43 4.97
N THR A 14 2.74 17.85 4.32
CA THR A 14 1.78 16.96 5.01
C THR A 14 2.48 15.69 5.50
N ASP A 15 1.83 14.95 6.40
CA ASP A 15 2.38 13.69 6.92
C ASP A 15 2.67 12.68 5.80
N ASP A 16 1.80 12.59 4.80
CA ASP A 16 1.96 11.69 3.65
C ASP A 16 3.05 12.17 2.68
N GLN A 17 3.14 13.48 2.42
CA GLN A 17 4.25 14.04 1.62
C GLN A 17 5.60 13.84 2.32
N GLY A 18 5.62 14.03 3.64
CA GLY A 18 6.78 13.75 4.47
C GLY A 18 7.17 12.28 4.44
N LEU A 19 6.20 11.36 4.54
CA LEU A 19 6.45 9.92 4.46
C LEU A 19 7.00 9.53 3.08
N ALA A 20 6.42 10.04 2.00
CA ALA A 20 6.90 9.80 0.65
C ALA A 20 8.36 10.24 0.49
N LEU A 21 8.70 11.45 0.94
CA LEU A 21 10.08 11.94 0.92
C LEU A 21 11.01 11.12 1.81
N PHE A 22 10.55 10.71 3.00
CA PHE A 22 11.32 9.86 3.91
C PHE A 22 11.74 8.54 3.24
N ILE A 23 10.80 7.87 2.56
CA ILE A 23 11.03 6.58 1.90
C ILE A 23 11.84 6.74 0.62
N ASP A 24 11.42 7.63 -0.29
CA ASP A 24 12.08 7.82 -1.59
C ASP A 24 13.49 8.41 -1.42
N GLY A 25 13.68 9.27 -0.40
CA GLY A 25 14.97 9.84 -0.02
C GLY A 25 15.87 8.90 0.78
N ARG A 26 15.40 7.68 1.12
CA ARG A 26 16.12 6.69 1.93
C ARG A 26 16.62 7.23 3.27
N TYR A 27 15.82 8.07 3.91
CA TYR A 27 16.17 8.62 5.21
C TYR A 27 16.14 7.54 6.29
N SER A 28 17.16 7.53 7.15
CA SER A 28 17.05 6.95 8.49
C SER A 28 16.31 7.94 9.41
N LYS A 29 15.79 7.44 10.54
CA LYS A 29 15.21 8.31 11.59
C LYS A 29 16.17 9.44 11.99
N ASP A 30 17.43 9.11 12.23
CA ASP A 30 18.45 10.07 12.68
C ASP A 30 18.73 11.12 11.61
N SER A 31 18.94 10.69 10.36
CA SER A 31 19.17 11.63 9.24
C SER A 31 17.97 12.57 9.03
N TRP A 32 16.74 12.06 9.12
CA TRP A 32 15.52 12.87 9.03
C TRP A 32 15.45 13.90 10.15
N GLN A 33 15.68 13.48 11.39
CA GLN A 33 15.64 14.36 12.54
C GLN A 33 16.74 15.42 12.48
N ASN A 34 17.95 15.05 12.10
CA ASN A 34 19.06 15.98 11.92
C ASN A 34 18.76 17.02 10.83
N THR A 35 18.31 16.59 9.64
CA THR A 35 17.93 17.50 8.56
C THR A 35 16.82 18.47 9.02
N ARG A 36 15.78 17.97 9.68
CA ARG A 36 14.70 18.80 10.20
C ARG A 36 15.21 19.84 11.21
N LEU A 37 16.01 19.42 12.19
CA LEU A 37 16.53 20.31 13.23
C LEU A 37 17.44 21.39 12.63
N THR A 38 18.31 21.04 11.69
CA THR A 38 19.15 22.01 10.97
C THR A 38 18.30 23.07 10.26
N LEU A 39 17.23 22.68 9.57
CA LEU A 39 16.35 23.64 8.89
C LEU A 39 15.60 24.54 9.88
N ILE A 40 15.19 24.01 11.03
CA ILE A 40 14.56 24.82 12.09
C ILE A 40 15.53 25.89 12.61
N THR A 41 16.82 25.58 12.78
CA THR A 41 17.83 26.59 13.15
C THR A 41 18.00 27.70 12.10
N GLN A 42 17.58 27.43 10.87
CA GLN A 42 17.55 28.38 9.76
C GLN A 42 16.15 29.02 9.56
N ASN A 43 15.28 28.96 10.57
CA ASN A 43 13.90 29.46 10.54
C ASN A 43 13.03 28.82 9.44
N SER A 44 13.25 27.53 9.15
CA SER A 44 12.49 26.76 8.17
C SER A 44 11.92 25.47 8.80
N ASP A 45 10.62 25.48 9.16
CA ASP A 45 9.91 24.30 9.70
C ASP A 45 9.04 23.63 8.61
N VAL A 46 9.69 23.12 7.56
CA VAL A 46 9.00 22.49 6.42
C VAL A 46 8.82 20.98 6.55
N PHE A 47 9.60 20.32 7.42
CA PHE A 47 9.55 18.88 7.63
C PHE A 47 8.67 18.52 8.83
N PRO A 48 7.72 17.57 8.72
CA PRO A 48 7.00 17.06 9.87
C PRO A 48 7.94 16.30 10.82
N ALA A 49 7.58 16.28 12.09
CA ALA A 49 8.33 15.53 13.09
C ALA A 49 8.19 14.02 12.86
N TYR A 50 9.17 13.23 13.30
CA TYR A 50 9.24 11.80 12.99
C TYR A 50 8.03 10.99 13.51
N ASN A 51 7.40 11.41 14.61
CA ASN A 51 6.18 10.79 15.12
C ASN A 51 5.03 10.83 14.09
N HIS A 52 4.87 11.93 13.35
CA HIS A 52 3.90 12.03 12.27
C HIS A 52 4.22 11.06 11.12
N ILE A 53 5.51 10.93 10.78
CA ILE A 53 5.96 9.93 9.80
C ILE A 53 5.66 8.51 10.28
N SER A 54 5.87 8.22 11.57
CA SER A 54 5.55 6.92 12.17
C SER A 54 4.06 6.61 12.07
N SER A 55 3.19 7.55 12.45
CA SER A 55 1.73 7.38 12.35
C SER A 55 1.27 7.24 10.89
N ALA A 56 1.90 7.92 9.94
CA ALA A 56 1.62 7.74 8.52
C ALA A 56 2.04 6.34 8.01
N LYS A 57 3.16 5.78 8.49
CA LYS A 57 3.57 4.40 8.19
C LYS A 57 2.58 3.38 8.71
N GLU A 58 2.10 3.56 9.94
CA GLU A 58 1.14 2.65 10.56
C GLU A 58 -0.15 2.53 9.75
N LYS A 59 -0.64 3.63 9.17
CA LYS A 59 -1.78 3.63 8.25
C LYS A 59 -1.55 2.84 6.96
N CYS A 60 -0.29 2.61 6.58
CA CYS A 60 0.10 1.88 5.37
C CYS A 60 0.35 0.37 5.62
N TYR A 61 0.18 -0.10 6.85
CA TYR A 61 0.38 -1.51 7.18
C TYR A 61 -0.94 -2.29 7.08
N PRO A 62 -0.96 -3.45 6.40
CA PRO A 62 -2.11 -4.35 6.44
C PRO A 62 -2.29 -4.94 7.83
N VAL A 63 -3.52 -5.37 8.14
CA VAL A 63 -3.84 -6.03 9.40
C VAL A 63 -3.39 -7.50 9.41
N GLY A 64 -3.02 -8.00 10.59
CA GLY A 64 -2.72 -9.42 10.80
C GLY A 64 -1.33 -9.87 10.38
N ILE A 65 -0.36 -8.96 10.25
CA ILE A 65 1.04 -9.32 10.02
C ILE A 65 1.52 -10.19 11.19
N ASN A 66 2.00 -11.38 10.88
CA ASN A 66 2.57 -12.33 11.83
C ASN A 66 4.09 -12.38 11.67
N ILE A 67 4.82 -12.17 12.75
CA ILE A 67 6.30 -12.14 12.74
C ILE A 67 6.82 -13.12 13.78
N THR A 68 7.72 -13.99 13.35
CA THR A 68 8.44 -14.96 14.17
C THR A 68 9.94 -14.77 13.97
N GLY A 69 10.77 -15.56 14.66
CA GLY A 69 12.21 -15.54 14.43
C GLY A 69 12.64 -16.03 13.04
N GLU A 70 11.80 -16.83 12.37
CA GLU A 70 12.16 -17.52 11.11
C GLU A 70 11.47 -16.92 9.88
N ARG A 71 10.31 -16.30 10.09
CA ARG A 71 9.47 -15.78 9.01
C ARG A 71 8.59 -14.60 9.42
N ALA A 72 8.24 -13.80 8.43
CA ALA A 72 7.19 -12.79 8.51
C ALA A 72 6.17 -13.04 7.39
N GLU A 73 4.89 -13.01 7.73
CA GLU A 73 3.80 -13.30 6.79
C GLU A 73 2.61 -12.38 7.03
N VAL A 74 1.94 -11.97 5.96
CA VAL A 74 0.64 -11.29 6.00
C VAL A 74 -0.42 -12.15 5.31
N PRO A 75 -1.62 -12.28 5.89
CA PRO A 75 -2.72 -13.00 5.24
C PRO A 75 -3.05 -12.42 3.86
N LEU A 76 -3.24 -13.29 2.86
CA LEU A 76 -3.47 -12.87 1.48
C LEU A 76 -4.67 -11.91 1.36
N GLN A 77 -5.79 -12.27 2.00
CA GLN A 77 -7.00 -11.46 2.03
C GLN A 77 -6.74 -10.07 2.62
N SER A 78 -5.98 -9.99 3.73
CA SER A 78 -5.67 -8.72 4.39
C SER A 78 -4.83 -7.80 3.51
N LEU A 79 -3.81 -8.34 2.83
CA LEU A 79 -2.95 -7.54 1.97
C LEU A 79 -3.68 -7.06 0.70
N LEU A 80 -4.52 -7.91 0.11
CA LEU A 80 -5.35 -7.56 -1.04
C LEU A 80 -6.40 -6.50 -0.68
N ALA A 81 -7.12 -6.69 0.43
CA ALA A 81 -8.10 -5.73 0.93
C ALA A 81 -7.45 -4.36 1.20
N HIS A 82 -6.31 -4.34 1.90
CA HIS A 82 -5.58 -3.11 2.17
C HIS A 82 -5.09 -2.44 0.88
N THR A 83 -4.56 -3.21 -0.08
CA THR A 83 -4.12 -2.68 -1.37
C THR A 83 -5.28 -2.11 -2.18
N ALA A 84 -6.42 -2.81 -2.22
CA ALA A 84 -7.63 -2.35 -2.89
C ALA A 84 -8.16 -1.05 -2.26
N ALA A 85 -8.23 -0.97 -0.93
CA ALA A 85 -8.68 0.25 -0.24
C ALA A 85 -7.82 1.47 -0.61
N ARG A 86 -6.50 1.33 -0.62
CA ARG A 86 -5.58 2.42 -1.03
C ARG A 86 -5.73 2.80 -2.50
N LEU A 87 -5.99 1.84 -3.39
CA LEU A 87 -6.26 2.14 -4.81
C LEU A 87 -7.62 2.82 -5.00
N VAL A 88 -8.63 2.43 -4.23
CA VAL A 88 -9.95 3.06 -4.25
C VAL A 88 -9.87 4.51 -3.78
N GLU A 89 -9.16 4.77 -2.68
CA GLU A 89 -8.89 6.14 -2.20
C GLU A 89 -8.14 6.96 -3.26
N LEU A 90 -7.10 6.39 -3.88
CA LEU A 90 -6.34 7.07 -4.94
C LEU A 90 -7.19 7.38 -6.18
N GLN A 91 -8.15 6.53 -6.52
CA GLN A 91 -8.99 6.64 -7.71
C GLN A 91 -10.41 7.12 -7.41
N GLU A 92 -10.65 7.63 -6.20
CA GLU A 92 -11.96 8.07 -5.77
C GLU A 92 -12.65 8.99 -6.79
N PRO A 93 -11.99 10.03 -7.37
CA PRO A 93 -12.62 10.89 -8.37
C PRO A 93 -13.09 10.14 -9.61
N VAL A 94 -12.34 9.15 -10.07
CA VAL A 94 -12.68 8.33 -11.25
C VAL A 94 -13.80 7.34 -10.92
N ILE A 95 -13.73 6.73 -9.72
CA ILE A 95 -14.75 5.78 -9.24
C ILE A 95 -16.11 6.47 -9.10
N ARG A 96 -16.14 7.73 -8.63
CA ARG A 96 -17.38 8.52 -8.54
C ARG A 96 -18.00 8.81 -9.90
N GLN A 97 -17.20 9.00 -10.95
CA GLN A 97 -17.70 9.25 -12.31
C GLN A 97 -18.34 8.01 -12.94
N VAL A 98 -17.85 6.82 -12.59
CA VAL A 98 -18.41 5.55 -13.07
C VAL A 98 -19.49 4.99 -12.15
N ALA A 99 -19.71 5.60 -10.99
CA ALA A 99 -20.76 5.21 -10.07
C ALA A 99 -22.15 5.41 -10.69
N GLY A 100 -22.93 4.33 -10.75
CA GLY A 100 -24.32 4.39 -11.14
C GLY A 100 -25.19 5.10 -10.10
N LYS A 101 -26.45 5.35 -10.46
CA LYS A 101 -27.44 5.95 -9.55
C LYS A 101 -27.71 5.13 -8.30
N ASP A 102 -27.41 3.84 -8.34
CA ASP A 102 -27.70 2.86 -7.29
C ASP A 102 -26.70 2.90 -6.11
N GLY A 103 -25.73 3.84 -6.13
CA GLY A 103 -24.81 4.05 -5.00
C GLY A 103 -23.84 2.90 -4.75
N THR A 104 -23.66 2.01 -5.73
CA THR A 104 -22.72 0.89 -5.64
C THR A 104 -21.86 0.75 -6.90
N VAL A 105 -20.61 0.32 -6.72
CA VAL A 105 -19.65 0.06 -7.80
C VAL A 105 -19.00 -1.30 -7.57
N ALA A 106 -19.05 -2.16 -8.58
CA ALA A 106 -18.32 -3.42 -8.60
C ALA A 106 -17.00 -3.25 -9.38
N LEU A 107 -15.89 -3.61 -8.75
CA LEU A 107 -14.55 -3.57 -9.34
C LEU A 107 -13.89 -4.96 -9.30
N GLU A 108 -12.92 -5.16 -10.18
CA GLU A 108 -12.01 -6.32 -10.15
C GLU A 108 -10.57 -5.83 -10.06
N LEU A 109 -9.85 -6.26 -9.01
CA LEU A 109 -8.42 -6.03 -8.86
C LEU A 109 -7.66 -7.24 -9.41
N ILE A 110 -6.95 -7.02 -10.50
CA ILE A 110 -6.05 -8.00 -11.11
C ILE A 110 -4.65 -7.81 -10.53
N CYS A 111 -4.11 -8.86 -9.95
CA CYS A 111 -2.74 -8.93 -9.45
C CYS A 111 -1.99 -10.07 -10.15
N LYS A 112 -0.67 -9.97 -10.24
CA LYS A 112 0.20 -11.14 -10.41
C LYS A 112 0.85 -11.50 -9.09
N TRP A 113 1.18 -12.75 -8.88
CA TRP A 113 1.92 -13.21 -7.71
C TRP A 113 2.95 -14.26 -8.09
N GLY A 114 3.97 -14.39 -7.24
CA GLY A 114 5.05 -15.35 -7.41
C GLY A 114 6.00 -15.32 -6.23
N TYR A 115 6.97 -16.22 -6.28
CA TYR A 115 7.98 -16.40 -5.23
C TYR A 115 9.36 -16.61 -5.85
N ASP A 116 10.40 -16.30 -5.08
CA ASP A 116 11.78 -16.42 -5.52
C ASP A 116 12.73 -16.61 -4.32
N GLY A 117 13.78 -17.39 -4.54
CA GLY A 117 14.85 -17.64 -3.59
C GLY A 117 16.04 -16.73 -3.81
N SER A 118 16.57 -16.18 -2.72
CA SER A 118 17.81 -15.41 -2.71
C SER A 118 18.82 -16.01 -1.74
N SER A 119 20.07 -16.11 -2.19
CA SER A 119 21.17 -16.73 -1.45
C SER A 119 22.25 -15.71 -1.12
N SER A 120 23.19 -16.09 -0.25
CA SER A 120 24.38 -15.28 0.09
C SER A 120 24.05 -14.01 0.88
N HIS A 121 23.02 -14.07 1.72
CA HIS A 121 22.73 -13.03 2.69
C HIS A 121 23.75 -13.06 3.84
N SER A 122 24.04 -11.88 4.40
CA SER A 122 24.88 -11.77 5.59
C SER A 122 24.19 -12.45 6.78
N GLN A 123 24.85 -13.43 7.37
CA GLN A 123 24.33 -14.16 8.52
C GLN A 123 24.49 -13.34 9.80
N TYR A 124 23.45 -13.32 10.64
CA TYR A 124 23.51 -12.66 11.94
C TYR A 124 24.28 -13.53 12.94
N LYS A 125 25.03 -12.88 13.84
CA LYS A 125 25.76 -13.57 14.94
C LYS A 125 24.89 -13.78 16.18
N GLN A 126 23.58 -13.91 15.98
CA GLN A 126 22.63 -14.14 17.06
C GLN A 126 22.48 -15.66 17.24
N GLY A 127 22.49 -16.15 18.48
CA GLY A 127 22.42 -17.58 18.76
C GLY A 127 21.09 -18.17 18.28
N GLY A 128 21.13 -19.04 17.28
CA GLY A 128 19.96 -19.69 16.68
C GLY A 128 20.35 -20.91 15.84
N VAL A 129 19.37 -21.77 15.56
CA VAL A 129 19.52 -23.01 14.75
C VAL A 129 19.25 -22.75 13.26
N ILE A 130 18.74 -21.56 12.92
CA ILE A 130 18.25 -21.22 11.57
C ILE A 130 19.40 -20.66 10.74
N ASP A 131 19.53 -21.14 9.50
CA ASP A 131 20.40 -20.55 8.49
C ASP A 131 19.70 -19.34 7.85
N ASP A 132 20.04 -18.15 8.33
CA ASP A 132 19.55 -16.86 7.82
C ASP A 132 20.34 -16.34 6.60
N GLY A 133 21.26 -17.16 6.06
CA GLY A 133 22.02 -16.86 4.85
C GLY A 133 21.24 -17.06 3.55
N GLN A 134 20.02 -17.61 3.63
CA GLN A 134 19.11 -17.86 2.52
C GLN A 134 17.72 -17.31 2.86
N VAL A 135 17.10 -16.63 1.90
CA VAL A 135 15.76 -16.06 2.05
C VAL A 135 14.91 -16.53 0.89
N PHE A 136 13.72 -17.03 1.21
CA PHE A 136 12.68 -17.29 0.23
C PHE A 136 11.54 -16.31 0.48
N HIS A 137 11.04 -15.68 -0.59
CA HIS A 137 9.99 -14.69 -0.45
C HIS A 137 8.90 -14.87 -1.48
N THR A 138 7.67 -14.62 -1.04
CA THR A 138 6.49 -14.59 -1.88
C THR A 138 5.94 -13.18 -1.93
N SER A 139 5.53 -12.74 -3.10
CA SER A 139 5.07 -11.37 -3.33
C SER A 139 3.91 -11.31 -4.32
N LEU A 140 3.17 -10.21 -4.28
CA LEU A 140 2.21 -9.85 -5.31
C LEU A 140 2.52 -8.48 -5.92
N VAL A 141 2.01 -8.24 -7.12
CA VAL A 141 2.04 -6.95 -7.79
C VAL A 141 0.63 -6.64 -8.31
N PRO A 142 -0.02 -5.56 -7.83
CA PRO A 142 -1.26 -5.11 -8.45
C PRO A 142 -0.99 -4.62 -9.87
N LEU A 143 -1.79 -5.07 -10.83
CA LEU A 143 -1.64 -4.77 -12.25
C LEU A 143 -2.70 -3.79 -12.73
N GLN A 144 -3.97 -4.09 -12.46
CA GLN A 144 -5.11 -3.30 -12.95
C GLN A 144 -6.28 -3.33 -11.97
N LEU A 145 -7.01 -2.22 -11.90
CA LEU A 145 -8.32 -2.13 -11.27
C LEU A 145 -9.34 -1.86 -12.37
N LEU A 146 -10.33 -2.74 -12.51
CA LEU A 146 -11.29 -2.72 -13.61
C LEU A 146 -12.71 -2.46 -13.11
N HIS A 147 -13.52 -1.80 -13.93
CA HIS A 147 -14.98 -1.73 -13.81
C HIS A 147 -15.60 -2.27 -15.11
N GLY A 148 -16.06 -3.52 -15.10
CA GLY A 148 -16.39 -4.24 -16.33
C GLY A 148 -15.17 -4.31 -17.26
N ASN A 149 -15.26 -3.73 -18.46
CA ASN A 149 -14.15 -3.67 -19.41
C ASN A 149 -13.31 -2.37 -19.29
N ASN A 150 -13.69 -1.44 -18.41
CA ASN A 150 -13.02 -0.17 -18.27
C ASN A 150 -11.88 -0.26 -17.26
N VAL A 151 -10.72 0.30 -17.60
CA VAL A 151 -9.57 0.38 -16.71
C VAL A 151 -9.69 1.63 -15.84
N ILE A 152 -9.91 1.44 -14.54
CA ILE A 152 -9.94 2.52 -13.54
C ILE A 152 -8.51 2.87 -13.13
N TRP A 153 -7.67 1.86 -12.95
CA TRP A 153 -6.25 2.05 -12.65
C TRP A 153 -5.40 1.00 -13.34
N GLN A 154 -4.19 1.41 -13.74
CA GLN A 154 -3.20 0.54 -14.33
C GLN A 154 -1.82 0.83 -13.77
N ASN A 155 -1.12 -0.23 -13.38
CA ASN A 155 0.28 -0.18 -13.04
C ASN A 155 1.12 0.10 -14.30
N ARG A 156 1.73 1.28 -14.37
CA ARG A 156 2.57 1.69 -15.50
C ARG A 156 3.94 1.01 -15.51
N THR A 157 4.39 0.46 -14.38
CA THR A 157 5.70 -0.17 -14.24
C THR A 157 5.58 -1.51 -13.48
N PRO A 158 4.91 -2.52 -14.07
CA PRO A 158 4.60 -3.78 -13.39
C PRO A 158 5.82 -4.66 -13.06
N SER A 159 7.00 -4.30 -13.54
CA SER A 159 8.28 -4.94 -13.20
C SER A 159 9.07 -4.15 -12.15
N SER A 160 8.55 -3.02 -11.65
CA SER A 160 9.21 -2.23 -10.62
C SER A 160 9.02 -2.85 -9.24
N THR A 161 10.10 -2.91 -8.47
CA THR A 161 10.06 -3.31 -7.05
C THR A 161 9.16 -2.40 -6.21
N ARG A 162 8.87 -1.16 -6.65
CA ARG A 162 7.98 -0.22 -5.92
C ARG A 162 6.55 -0.72 -5.79
N PHE A 163 6.10 -1.59 -6.71
CA PHE A 163 4.76 -2.18 -6.67
C PHE A 163 4.78 -3.63 -6.18
N CYS A 164 5.95 -4.18 -5.85
CA CYS A 164 6.08 -5.51 -5.28
C CYS A 164 5.68 -5.47 -3.81
N ARG A 165 4.56 -6.12 -3.48
CA ARG A 165 4.01 -6.20 -2.12
C ARG A 165 4.38 -7.56 -1.53
N PRO A 166 5.24 -7.61 -0.49
CA PRO A 166 5.63 -8.88 0.12
C PRO A 166 4.44 -9.52 0.86
N LEU A 167 4.24 -10.81 0.63
CA LEU A 167 3.27 -11.66 1.33
C LEU A 167 3.95 -12.46 2.44
N LYS A 168 5.07 -13.09 2.12
CA LYS A 168 5.85 -13.90 3.06
C LYS A 168 7.33 -13.71 2.81
N LEU A 169 8.11 -13.61 3.88
CA LEU A 169 9.57 -13.74 3.87
C LEU A 169 9.94 -14.80 4.90
N GLU A 170 10.78 -15.76 4.51
CA GLU A 170 11.15 -16.89 5.34
C GLU A 170 12.63 -17.25 5.12
N TYR A 171 13.34 -17.54 6.21
CA TYR A 171 14.72 -18.02 6.14
C TYR A 171 14.74 -19.49 5.73
N MET A 172 14.79 -19.72 4.43
CA MET A 172 14.83 -21.05 3.85
C MET A 172 15.52 -21.00 2.48
N ARG A 173 16.16 -22.12 2.12
CA ARG A 173 16.74 -22.30 0.79
C ARG A 173 15.64 -22.73 -0.17
N GLU A 174 15.59 -22.12 -1.35
CA GLU A 174 14.71 -22.58 -2.42
C GLU A 174 15.03 -24.03 -2.83
N THR A 175 14.01 -24.88 -2.83
CA THR A 175 14.06 -26.25 -3.37
C THR A 175 12.79 -26.54 -4.16
N LYS A 176 12.80 -27.64 -4.95
CA LYS A 176 11.62 -28.04 -5.72
C LYS A 176 10.42 -28.36 -4.82
N GLU A 177 10.68 -29.02 -3.69
CA GLU A 177 9.66 -29.38 -2.71
C GLU A 177 9.03 -28.12 -2.10
N ILE A 178 9.87 -27.13 -1.77
CA ILE A 178 9.43 -25.84 -1.27
C ILE A 178 8.55 -25.14 -2.29
N ASN A 179 8.99 -25.04 -3.55
CA ASN A 179 8.22 -24.39 -4.62
C ASN A 179 6.85 -25.04 -4.80
N VAL A 180 6.76 -26.38 -4.81
CA VAL A 180 5.49 -27.11 -4.91
C VAL A 180 4.60 -26.85 -3.69
N SER A 181 5.16 -26.87 -2.48
CA SER A 181 4.39 -26.62 -1.26
C SER A 181 3.89 -25.18 -1.15
N GLU A 182 4.70 -24.21 -1.58
CA GLU A 182 4.39 -22.80 -1.59
C GLU A 182 3.29 -22.50 -2.60
N ASP A 183 3.40 -23.07 -3.81
CA ASP A 183 2.38 -22.95 -4.85
C ASP A 183 1.02 -23.47 -4.38
N ALA A 184 1.00 -24.69 -3.82
CA ALA A 184 -0.21 -25.30 -3.28
C ALA A 184 -0.81 -24.45 -2.14
N TYR A 185 0.02 -23.92 -1.25
CA TYR A 185 -0.38 -23.08 -0.13
C TYR A 185 -1.10 -21.80 -0.60
N TRP A 186 -0.53 -21.07 -1.55
CA TRP A 186 -1.16 -19.85 -2.04
C TRP A 186 -2.35 -20.12 -2.95
N LYS A 187 -2.34 -21.18 -3.76
CA LYS A 187 -3.51 -21.59 -4.56
C LYS A 187 -4.72 -21.93 -3.67
N ASP A 188 -4.49 -22.61 -2.55
CA ASP A 188 -5.54 -22.86 -1.55
C ASP A 188 -6.09 -21.54 -0.97
N GLN A 189 -5.22 -20.60 -0.58
CA GLN A 189 -5.68 -19.28 -0.10
C GLN A 189 -6.43 -18.49 -1.17
N ILE A 190 -5.96 -18.49 -2.41
CA ILE A 190 -6.60 -17.82 -3.56
C ILE A 190 -8.01 -18.35 -3.77
N SER A 191 -8.20 -19.67 -3.66
CA SER A 191 -9.53 -20.30 -3.83
C SER A 191 -10.56 -19.87 -2.78
N LYS A 192 -10.09 -19.34 -1.65
CA LYS A 192 -10.92 -18.93 -0.50
C LYS A 192 -11.16 -17.42 -0.44
N LEU A 193 -10.56 -16.65 -1.36
CA LEU A 193 -10.69 -15.19 -1.37
C LEU A 193 -12.14 -14.75 -1.45
N GLN A 194 -12.46 -13.75 -0.63
CA GLN A 194 -13.77 -13.10 -0.61
C GLN A 194 -13.66 -11.69 -1.18
N PRO A 195 -14.72 -11.19 -1.84
CA PRO A 195 -14.80 -9.78 -2.20
C PRO A 195 -14.63 -8.87 -0.98
N HIS A 196 -14.02 -7.70 -1.19
CA HIS A 196 -13.84 -6.69 -0.14
C HIS A 196 -14.68 -5.46 -0.45
N THR A 197 -15.34 -4.88 0.55
CA THR A 197 -16.16 -3.68 0.38
C THR A 197 -15.54 -2.48 1.10
N VAL A 198 -15.40 -1.37 0.37
CA VAL A 198 -14.93 -0.07 0.86
C VAL A 198 -16.08 0.92 0.75
N ARG A 199 -16.25 1.79 1.74
CA ARG A 199 -17.26 2.85 1.71
C ARG A 199 -16.57 4.21 1.55
N LEU A 200 -17.03 4.97 0.57
CA LEU A 200 -16.56 6.34 0.32
C LEU A 200 -17.58 7.34 0.87
N SER A 201 -17.14 8.26 1.74
CA SER A 201 -17.95 9.36 2.27
C SER A 201 -18.31 10.35 1.16
N LYS A 202 -19.43 11.09 1.22
CA LYS A 202 -19.68 12.16 0.22
C LYS A 202 -18.58 13.23 0.26
N GLU A 203 -18.28 13.84 -0.89
CA GLU A 203 -17.60 15.13 -0.93
C GLU A 203 -18.48 16.11 -0.14
N THR A 204 -17.95 16.66 0.96
CA THR A 204 -18.49 17.90 1.51
C THR A 204 -17.97 19.00 0.60
N ASP A 205 -18.83 19.54 -0.24
CA ASP A 205 -18.53 20.78 -0.96
C ASP A 205 -18.17 21.84 0.09
N ASP A 206 -16.89 22.19 0.16
CA ASP A 206 -16.37 23.26 1.01
C ASP A 206 -16.67 24.60 0.34
N GLU A 207 -17.96 24.96 0.23
CA GLU A 207 -18.40 26.32 -0.01
C GLU A 207 -19.66 26.63 0.81
N SER A 208 -19.50 27.56 1.76
CA SER A 208 -20.55 28.24 2.54
C SER A 208 -21.39 27.39 3.51
N LYS A 209 -20.97 27.36 4.78
CA LYS A 209 -21.87 27.08 5.91
C LYS A 209 -22.91 28.19 6.02
N ASP A 210 -24.11 27.97 5.51
CA ASP A 210 -25.31 28.57 6.09
C ASP A 210 -26.04 27.49 6.90
N MET A 211 -26.24 27.77 8.18
CA MET A 211 -26.92 26.88 9.11
C MET A 211 -28.43 26.96 8.88
N ARG A 212 -29.06 25.84 8.49
CA ARG A 212 -30.31 25.36 9.08
C ARG A 212 -30.77 24.02 8.49
N GLU A 213 -31.19 23.14 9.40
CA GLU A 213 -32.19 22.08 9.24
C GLU A 213 -31.89 20.91 8.30
N ALA A 214 -31.45 19.77 8.86
CA ALA A 214 -31.85 18.42 8.44
C ALA A 214 -31.32 17.31 9.40
N GLU A 215 -31.63 17.39 10.70
CA GLU A 215 -31.55 16.21 11.58
C GLU A 215 -32.82 15.35 11.35
N ALA A 216 -32.90 14.63 10.22
CA ALA A 216 -33.89 13.56 10.00
C ALA A 216 -33.68 12.69 8.74
N ASP A 217 -32.64 12.93 7.91
CA ASP A 217 -32.33 12.13 6.70
C ASP A 217 -30.84 11.70 6.67
N GLU A 218 -30.27 11.45 7.85
CA GLU A 218 -28.85 11.11 8.05
C GLU A 218 -28.52 9.64 7.73
N GLU A 219 -29.22 9.07 6.75
CA GLU A 219 -28.80 7.86 6.02
C GLU A 219 -28.31 8.27 4.61
N ALA A 220 -27.56 9.38 4.57
CA ALA A 220 -27.04 9.99 3.35
C ALA A 220 -26.17 8.98 2.57
N ALA A 221 -26.63 8.63 1.36
CA ALA A 221 -26.08 7.59 0.48
C ALA A 221 -24.53 7.58 0.41
N GLN A 222 -23.92 6.65 1.14
CA GLN A 222 -22.49 6.30 1.03
C GLN A 222 -22.27 5.48 -0.24
N LEU A 223 -21.23 5.79 -1.01
CA LEU A 223 -20.90 5.01 -2.20
C LEU A 223 -20.20 3.72 -1.76
N GLY A 224 -20.86 2.58 -1.97
CA GLY A 224 -20.32 1.25 -1.67
C GLY A 224 -19.51 0.69 -2.84
N VAL A 225 -18.21 0.50 -2.66
CA VAL A 225 -17.32 -0.10 -3.67
C VAL A 225 -17.01 -1.53 -3.27
N THR A 226 -17.42 -2.51 -4.07
CA THR A 226 -17.12 -3.93 -3.85
C THR A 226 -16.06 -4.38 -4.85
N ILE A 227 -14.97 -4.96 -4.34
CA ILE A 227 -13.81 -5.36 -5.12
C ILE A 227 -13.66 -6.87 -5.05
N SER A 228 -13.66 -7.51 -6.22
CA SER A 228 -13.27 -8.91 -6.40
C SER A 228 -11.78 -9.00 -6.77
N PHE A 229 -11.18 -10.17 -6.55
CA PHE A 229 -9.74 -10.37 -6.77
C PHE A 229 -9.48 -11.44 -7.81
N ARG A 230 -8.60 -11.13 -8.76
CA ARG A 230 -8.08 -12.10 -9.74
C ARG A 230 -6.56 -12.14 -9.66
N LEU A 231 -6.00 -13.30 -9.34
CA LEU A 231 -4.57 -13.49 -9.21
C LEU A 231 -4.04 -14.32 -10.37
N LEU A 232 -3.06 -13.76 -11.08
CA LEU A 232 -2.34 -14.40 -12.18
C LEU A 232 -1.05 -14.98 -11.64
N GLU A 233 -0.81 -16.26 -11.89
CA GLU A 233 0.46 -16.90 -11.61
C GLU A 233 1.50 -16.35 -12.59
N THR A 234 2.64 -15.86 -12.08
CA THR A 234 3.80 -15.68 -12.96
C THR A 234 4.33 -17.06 -13.32
N MET A 235 4.24 -17.42 -14.61
CA MET A 235 4.81 -18.65 -15.14
C MET A 235 6.23 -18.82 -14.60
N ILE A 236 6.42 -19.85 -13.79
CA ILE A 236 7.73 -20.35 -13.41
C ILE A 236 8.25 -21.03 -14.68
N ASP A 237 8.98 -20.29 -15.50
CA ASP A 237 9.74 -20.90 -16.58
C ASP A 237 10.69 -21.91 -15.92
N GLY A 238 10.34 -23.19 -16.08
CA GLY A 238 11.00 -24.30 -15.43
C GLY A 238 12.50 -24.21 -15.58
N LYS A 239 13.19 -24.09 -14.45
CA LYS A 239 14.59 -24.45 -14.29
C LYS A 239 14.71 -25.75 -13.51
#